data_AF-A0A9P3IL66-F1
#
_entry.id   AF-A0A9P3IL66-F1
#
_cell.length_a   1.000
_cell.length_b   1.000
_cell.length_c   1.000
_cell.angle_alpha   90.00
_cell.angle_beta   90.00
_cell.angle_gamma   90.00
#
_symmetry.space_group_name_H-M   'P 1'
#
loop_
_entity.id
_entity.type
_entity.pdbx_description
1 polymer ?
#
loop_
_entity_poly.entity_id
_entity_poly.type
_entity_poly.pdbx_seq_one_letter_code
_entity_poly.pdbx_strand_id
1 'polypeptide(L)'
;MVGVGVHFNPFVPHSPLNQVKYGVIATRALQTDLTSWQHLYISGRLHKPVEILIPHDTILSLQSHNLRAAAAAALLLLPHTFTEHELYEAICRISYSGDVRMALAEDPNKISRIVSGGFHHFRALYRSSLQHFLDSGCLCSAPAELSAAGTQSDTLMEQESSTSSRRFLLQHLPMSVLASLSRHLLPTPPYLPRSPLASHFREGSTSHSSKMCENPSSPTLKQPSVATSAAALSRPLALSTSRKMLCAELAAQLARRVRLASARQAIAGVLAAGPAHAMRYLSKKLAKAWMKT
;
A
#
# COMPACT_ATOMS: atom_id res chain seq x y z
N MET A 1 0.91 22.52 -5.25
CA MET A 1 1.81 22.05 -4.15
C MET A 1 2.20 20.60 -4.40
N VAL A 2 3.50 20.28 -4.44
CA VAL A 2 3.98 18.91 -4.67
C VAL A 2 4.04 18.16 -3.34
N GLY A 3 3.03 17.35 -3.05
CA GLY A 3 3.03 16.42 -1.92
C GLY A 3 3.34 15.01 -2.42
N VAL A 4 4.44 14.39 -2.00
CA VAL A 4 4.79 12.99 -2.33
C VAL A 4 4.61 12.67 -3.83
N GLY A 5 5.09 13.57 -4.70
CA GLY A 5 5.01 13.40 -6.16
C GLY A 5 3.66 13.74 -6.81
N VAL A 6 2.67 14.25 -6.06
CA VAL A 6 1.38 14.69 -6.58
C VAL A 6 1.25 16.21 -6.47
N HIS A 7 0.90 16.87 -7.57
CA HIS A 7 0.59 18.29 -7.59
C HIS A 7 -0.92 18.52 -7.58
N PHE A 8 -1.45 19.15 -6.53
CA PHE A 8 -2.89 19.47 -6.47
C PHE A 8 -3.20 20.91 -6.90
N ASN A 9 -4.23 21.02 -7.73
CA ASN A 9 -4.88 22.27 -8.14
C ASN A 9 -6.29 22.33 -7.52
N PRO A 10 -6.48 23.08 -6.41
CA PRO A 10 -7.79 23.25 -5.78
C PRO A 10 -8.60 24.38 -6.45
N PHE A 11 -9.91 24.37 -6.23
CA PHE A 11 -10.83 25.46 -6.62
C PHE A 11 -10.91 25.76 -8.13
N VAL A 12 -10.71 24.74 -8.96
CA VAL A 12 -10.78 24.90 -10.41
C VAL A 12 -12.24 24.94 -10.83
N PRO A 13 -12.72 26.02 -11.48
CA PRO A 13 -14.10 26.09 -11.94
C PRO A 13 -14.39 24.99 -12.95
N HIS A 14 -15.46 24.22 -12.74
CA HIS A 14 -15.92 23.20 -13.69
C HIS A 14 -17.31 23.53 -14.24
N SER A 15 -18.18 24.11 -13.41
CA SER A 15 -19.45 24.71 -13.83
C SER A 15 -19.74 25.96 -12.99
N PRO A 16 -20.76 26.77 -13.34
CA PRO A 16 -21.13 27.97 -12.59
C PRO A 16 -21.33 27.76 -11.08
N LEU A 17 -21.73 26.55 -10.66
CA LEU A 17 -21.99 26.20 -9.25
C LEU A 17 -20.97 25.22 -8.66
N ASN A 18 -20.08 24.65 -9.48
CA ASN A 18 -19.20 23.56 -9.08
C ASN A 18 -17.73 23.88 -9.34
N GLN A 19 -16.93 23.70 -8.29
CA GLN A 19 -15.48 23.69 -8.36
C GLN A 19 -14.96 22.28 -8.18
N VAL A 20 -13.95 21.92 -8.97
CA VAL A 20 -13.23 20.66 -8.84
C VAL A 20 -11.85 20.89 -8.25
N LYS A 21 -11.33 19.84 -7.63
CA LYS A 21 -9.93 19.74 -7.24
C LYS A 21 -9.35 18.53 -7.94
N TYR A 22 -8.27 18.73 -8.68
CA TYR A 22 -7.56 17.61 -9.32
C TYR A 22 -6.10 17.55 -8.87
N GLY A 23 -5.53 16.36 -8.96
CA GLY A 23 -4.13 16.09 -8.68
C GLY A 23 -3.45 15.50 -9.91
N VAL A 24 -2.23 15.95 -10.20
CA VAL A 24 -1.39 15.43 -11.29
C VAL A 24 -0.23 14.66 -10.68
N ILE A 25 0.00 13.43 -11.15
CA ILE A 25 1.11 12.57 -10.75
C ILE A 25 1.78 12.00 -12.00
N ALA A 26 3.11 11.89 -11.99
CA ALA A 26 3.82 11.20 -13.05
C ALA A 26 3.46 9.71 -13.07
N THR A 27 3.19 9.14 -14.24
CA THR A 27 2.82 7.72 -14.38
C THR A 27 3.82 6.78 -13.72
N ARG A 28 5.13 7.04 -13.87
CA ARG A 28 6.19 6.25 -13.20
C ARG A 28 6.08 6.29 -11.67
N ALA A 29 5.73 7.45 -11.10
CA ALA A 29 5.57 7.60 -9.66
C ALA A 29 4.32 6.84 -9.16
N LEU A 30 3.23 6.87 -9.93
CA LEU A 30 2.03 6.07 -9.65
C LEU A 30 2.34 4.56 -9.68
N GLN A 31 3.00 4.08 -10.74
CA GLN A 31 3.41 2.67 -10.85
C GLN A 31 4.31 2.23 -9.70
N THR A 32 5.26 3.09 -9.31
CA THR A 32 6.15 2.83 -8.17
C THR A 32 5.39 2.74 -6.85
N ASP A 33 4.46 3.66 -6.59
CA ASP A 33 3.70 3.63 -5.33
C ASP A 33 2.73 2.45 -5.26
N LEU A 34 2.13 2.04 -6.39
CA LEU A 34 1.27 0.85 -6.53
C LEU A 34 2.01 -0.47 -6.26
N THR A 35 3.28 -0.57 -6.69
CA THR A 35 4.05 -1.82 -6.60
C THR A 35 4.93 -1.91 -5.36
N SER A 36 5.33 -0.78 -4.79
CA SER A 36 6.34 -0.75 -3.72
C SER A 36 5.81 -0.23 -2.39
N TRP A 37 4.63 0.40 -2.32
CA TRP A 37 4.14 1.05 -1.10
C TRP A 37 5.22 1.90 -0.39
N GLN A 38 6.07 2.59 -1.16
CA GLN A 38 7.13 3.42 -0.59
C GLN A 38 6.55 4.49 0.32
N HIS A 39 5.43 5.08 -0.09
CA HIS A 39 4.73 6.11 0.66
C HIS A 39 3.30 5.71 1.00
N LEU A 40 2.74 4.72 0.29
CA LEU A 40 1.38 4.22 0.55
C LEU A 40 0.34 5.35 0.43
N TYR A 41 0.63 6.34 -0.42
CA TYR A 41 -0.18 7.55 -0.50
C TYR A 41 -1.29 7.39 -1.53
N ILE A 42 -0.91 7.20 -2.80
CA ILE A 42 -1.88 6.96 -3.86
C ILE A 42 -2.32 5.51 -3.85
N SER A 43 -1.39 4.57 -3.65
CA SER A 43 -1.74 3.14 -3.54
C SER A 43 -2.73 2.89 -2.40
N GLY A 44 -2.55 3.57 -1.26
CA GLY A 44 -3.52 3.55 -0.16
C GLY A 44 -4.87 4.14 -0.51
N ARG A 45 -4.92 5.26 -1.24
CA ARG A 45 -6.20 5.81 -1.74
C ARG A 45 -6.92 4.81 -2.64
N LEU A 46 -6.17 4.09 -3.48
CA LEU A 46 -6.68 3.10 -4.41
C LEU A 46 -6.98 1.73 -3.76
N HIS A 47 -6.68 1.51 -2.48
CA HIS A 47 -7.26 0.38 -1.72
C HIS A 47 -8.76 0.54 -1.43
N LYS A 48 -9.33 1.70 -1.75
CA LYS A 48 -10.74 2.02 -1.52
C LYS A 48 -11.43 2.24 -2.88
N PRO A 49 -12.76 2.07 -2.95
CA PRO A 49 -13.50 2.32 -4.17
C PRO A 49 -13.21 3.70 -4.77
N VAL A 50 -12.98 3.70 -6.09
CA VAL A 50 -12.78 4.87 -6.95
C VAL A 50 -13.44 4.60 -8.29
N GLU A 51 -13.89 5.66 -8.94
CA GLU A 51 -14.39 5.60 -10.31
C GLU A 51 -13.23 5.83 -11.29
N ILE A 52 -13.14 4.98 -12.31
CA ILE A 52 -12.08 5.07 -13.33
C ILE A 52 -12.67 5.71 -14.57
N LEU A 53 -12.44 7.01 -14.72
CA LEU A 53 -12.99 7.78 -15.84
C LEU A 53 -12.32 7.43 -17.18
N ILE A 54 -11.03 7.12 -17.15
CA ILE A 54 -10.23 6.77 -18.33
C ILE A 54 -9.39 5.54 -17.96
N PRO A 55 -9.67 4.36 -18.54
CA PRO A 55 -8.92 3.16 -18.26
C PRO A 55 -7.51 3.23 -18.86
N HIS A 56 -6.56 2.60 -18.16
CA HIS A 56 -5.19 2.41 -18.65
C HIS A 56 -4.71 1.02 -18.22
N ASP A 57 -4.52 0.12 -19.19
CA ASP A 57 -4.33 -1.33 -18.93
C ASP A 57 -3.19 -1.63 -17.96
N THR A 58 -2.03 -1.01 -18.14
CA THR A 58 -0.90 -1.18 -17.23
C THR A 58 -1.25 -0.77 -15.80
N ILE A 59 -1.96 0.35 -15.60
CA ILE A 59 -2.35 0.83 -14.27
C ILE A 59 -3.40 -0.07 -13.66
N LEU A 60 -4.38 -0.55 -14.45
CA LEU A 60 -5.40 -1.49 -14.00
C LEU A 60 -4.80 -2.81 -13.54
N SER A 61 -3.84 -3.34 -14.31
CA SER A 61 -3.08 -4.54 -13.95
C SER A 61 -2.34 -4.36 -12.62
N LEU A 62 -1.55 -3.28 -12.48
CA LEU A 62 -0.84 -2.97 -11.23
C LEU A 62 -1.79 -2.74 -10.05
N GLN A 63 -2.94 -2.13 -10.31
CA GLN A 63 -3.96 -1.91 -9.31
C GLN A 63 -4.56 -3.22 -8.80
N SER A 64 -4.77 -4.22 -9.67
CA SER A 64 -5.22 -5.55 -9.25
C SER A 64 -4.22 -6.22 -8.29
N HIS A 65 -2.92 -6.05 -8.54
CA HIS A 65 -1.87 -6.51 -7.63
C HIS A 65 -1.87 -5.71 -6.32
N ASN A 66 -2.05 -4.39 -6.37
CA ASN A 66 -2.16 -3.53 -5.20
C ASN A 66 -3.33 -3.91 -4.29
N LEU A 67 -4.50 -4.22 -4.86
CA LEU A 67 -5.67 -4.71 -4.11
C LEU A 67 -5.39 -6.06 -3.46
N ARG A 68 -4.81 -7.00 -4.21
CA ARG A 68 -4.47 -8.33 -3.68
C ARG A 68 -3.45 -8.24 -2.53
N ALA A 69 -2.47 -7.37 -2.66
CA ALA A 69 -1.50 -7.07 -1.61
C ALA A 69 -2.16 -6.48 -0.36
N ALA A 70 -3.11 -5.55 -0.53
CA ALA A 70 -3.85 -4.95 0.58
C ALA A 70 -4.70 -5.98 1.33
N ALA A 71 -5.40 -6.84 0.60
CA ALA A 71 -6.16 -7.94 1.18
C ALA A 71 -5.23 -8.93 1.91
N ALA A 72 -4.09 -9.32 1.34
CA ALA A 72 -3.11 -10.17 2.02
C ALA A 72 -2.58 -9.54 3.31
N ALA A 73 -2.24 -8.25 3.28
CA ALA A 73 -1.80 -7.51 4.47
C ALA A 73 -2.89 -7.46 5.55
N ALA A 74 -4.15 -7.24 5.18
CA ALA A 74 -5.26 -7.25 6.12
C ALA A 74 -5.48 -8.63 6.75
N LEU A 75 -5.48 -9.71 5.94
CA LEU A 75 -5.61 -11.09 6.43
C LEU A 75 -4.49 -11.46 7.41
N LEU A 76 -3.25 -11.07 7.11
CA LEU A 76 -2.11 -11.26 8.02
C LEU A 76 -2.29 -10.53 9.36
N LEU A 77 -2.99 -9.40 9.39
CA LEU A 77 -3.21 -8.58 10.60
C LEU A 77 -4.47 -8.97 11.38
N LEU A 78 -5.45 -9.60 10.73
CA LEU A 78 -6.71 -10.02 11.33
C LEU A 78 -6.54 -11.31 12.18
N PRO A 79 -7.45 -11.56 13.13
CA PRO A 79 -7.53 -12.83 13.86
C PRO A 79 -8.00 -13.99 12.96
N HIS A 80 -8.07 -15.21 13.49
CA HIS A 80 -8.52 -16.41 12.75
C HIS A 80 -9.94 -16.26 12.18
N THR A 81 -10.84 -15.68 12.98
CA THR A 81 -12.24 -15.44 12.63
C THR A 81 -12.51 -13.94 12.65
N PHE A 82 -13.13 -13.40 11.61
CA PHE A 82 -13.43 -11.98 11.48
C PHE A 82 -14.63 -11.78 10.55
N THR A 83 -15.30 -10.63 10.62
CA THR A 83 -16.40 -10.33 9.70
C THR A 83 -15.89 -9.66 8.41
N GLU A 84 -16.75 -9.61 7.40
CA GLU A 84 -16.47 -8.91 6.15
C GLU A 84 -16.32 -7.40 6.33
N HIS A 85 -17.11 -6.84 7.22
CA HIS A 85 -16.95 -5.45 7.65
C HIS A 85 -15.57 -5.22 8.27
N GLU A 86 -15.14 -6.09 9.20
CA GLU A 86 -13.81 -6.02 9.82
C GLU A 86 -12.67 -6.15 8.79
N LEU A 87 -12.85 -6.98 7.75
CA LEU A 87 -11.89 -7.09 6.66
C LEU A 87 -11.71 -5.76 5.92
N TYR A 88 -12.80 -5.12 5.53
CA TYR A 88 -12.74 -3.83 4.81
C TYR A 88 -12.26 -2.69 5.71
N GLU A 89 -12.58 -2.73 7.00
CA GLU A 89 -11.99 -1.81 7.96
C GLU A 89 -10.49 -2.00 8.10
N ALA A 90 -10.00 -3.25 8.17
CA ALA A 90 -8.58 -3.57 8.25
C ALA A 90 -7.83 -3.09 7.00
N ILE A 91 -8.39 -3.31 5.81
CA ILE A 91 -7.87 -2.78 4.54
C ILE A 91 -7.80 -1.25 4.57
N CYS A 92 -8.87 -0.58 4.98
CA CYS A 92 -8.89 0.87 5.09
C CYS A 92 -7.82 1.37 6.08
N ARG A 93 -7.67 0.67 7.21
CA ARG A 93 -6.73 1.02 8.29
C ARG A 93 -5.28 1.01 7.83
N ILE A 94 -4.90 0.21 6.83
CA ILE A 94 -3.54 0.23 6.24
C ILE A 94 -3.15 1.65 5.81
N SER A 95 -4.07 2.41 5.21
CA SER A 95 -3.81 3.78 4.72
C SER A 95 -3.91 4.88 5.79
N TYR A 96 -4.39 4.54 6.98
CA TYR A 96 -4.66 5.50 8.06
C TYR A 96 -3.79 5.26 9.31
N SER A 97 -3.27 4.06 9.48
CA SER A 97 -2.37 3.73 10.59
C SER A 97 -1.14 4.63 10.52
N GLY A 98 -0.93 5.46 11.54
CA GLY A 98 0.16 6.43 11.56
C GLY A 98 -0.05 7.70 10.74
N ASP A 99 -1.21 7.91 10.10
CA ASP A 99 -1.53 9.18 9.41
C ASP A 99 -1.60 10.31 10.45
N VAL A 100 -0.67 11.28 10.35
CA VAL A 100 -0.59 12.43 11.27
C VAL A 100 -1.88 13.24 11.29
N ARG A 101 -2.63 13.26 10.17
CA ARG A 101 -3.93 13.94 10.10
C ARG A 101 -4.99 13.23 10.93
N MET A 102 -4.92 11.90 11.05
CA MET A 102 -5.81 11.13 11.92
C MET A 102 -5.57 11.46 13.40
N ALA A 103 -4.32 11.63 13.80
CA ALA A 103 -3.97 11.95 15.19
C ALA A 103 -4.36 13.38 15.60
N LEU A 104 -4.43 14.32 14.66
CA LEU A 104 -4.61 15.74 14.97
C LEU A 104 -5.99 16.31 14.60
N ALA A 105 -6.69 15.74 13.60
CA ALA A 105 -7.78 16.48 12.96
C ALA A 105 -8.84 15.64 12.23
N GLU A 106 -8.87 14.31 12.37
CA GLU A 106 -9.90 13.47 11.75
C GLU A 106 -10.77 12.78 12.79
N ASP A 107 -11.94 12.36 12.34
CA ASP A 107 -12.90 11.60 13.12
C ASP A 107 -12.40 10.17 13.40
N PRO A 108 -12.41 9.69 14.67
CA PRO A 108 -11.96 8.34 15.03
C PRO A 108 -12.82 7.25 14.35
N ASN A 109 -14.09 7.53 14.07
CA ASN A 109 -15.02 6.61 13.40
C ASN A 109 -14.96 6.70 11.87
N LYS A 110 -14.01 7.46 11.31
CA LYS A 110 -13.93 7.70 9.87
C LYS A 110 -13.78 6.42 9.06
N ILE A 111 -13.01 5.46 9.55
CA ILE A 111 -12.81 4.16 8.87
C ILE A 111 -14.13 3.41 8.76
N SER A 112 -14.83 3.26 9.89
CA SER A 112 -16.13 2.58 9.93
C SER A 112 -17.16 3.28 9.05
N ARG A 113 -17.22 4.62 9.07
CA ARG A 113 -18.11 5.39 8.18
C ARG A 113 -17.81 5.20 6.69
N ILE A 114 -16.53 5.11 6.32
CA ILE A 114 -16.13 4.84 4.93
C ILE A 114 -16.60 3.47 4.49
N VAL A 115 -16.40 2.45 5.33
CA VAL A 115 -16.79 1.07 5.01
C VAL A 115 -18.30 0.93 4.96
N SER A 116 -19.02 1.37 5.99
CA SER A 116 -20.48 1.27 6.02
C SER A 116 -21.16 2.04 4.88
N GLY A 117 -20.66 3.24 4.53
CA GLY A 117 -21.20 4.01 3.40
C GLY A 117 -20.83 3.45 2.02
N GLY A 118 -19.81 2.59 1.93
CA GLY A 118 -19.26 2.07 0.67
C GLY A 118 -19.28 0.55 0.55
N PHE A 119 -19.97 -0.16 1.43
CA PHE A 119 -19.78 -1.59 1.67
C PHE A 119 -19.88 -2.46 0.40
N HIS A 120 -20.93 -2.28 -0.40
CA HIS A 120 -21.09 -2.98 -1.68
C HIS A 120 -19.98 -2.69 -2.69
N HIS A 121 -19.46 -1.46 -2.71
CA HIS A 121 -18.35 -1.12 -3.60
C HIS A 121 -17.06 -1.80 -3.15
N PHE A 122 -16.84 -2.01 -1.84
CA PHE A 122 -15.74 -2.83 -1.34
C PHE A 122 -15.89 -4.29 -1.75
N ARG A 123 -17.10 -4.86 -1.63
CA ARG A 123 -17.39 -6.23 -2.10
C ARG A 123 -17.04 -6.42 -3.57
N ALA A 124 -17.53 -5.53 -4.43
CA ALA A 124 -17.21 -5.56 -5.85
C ALA A 124 -15.70 -5.41 -6.10
N LEU A 125 -15.05 -4.46 -5.42
CA LEU A 125 -13.63 -4.16 -5.58
C LEU A 125 -12.72 -5.34 -5.20
N TYR A 126 -13.06 -6.06 -4.13
CA TYR A 126 -12.23 -7.12 -3.57
C TYR A 126 -12.61 -8.54 -4.02
N ARG A 127 -13.74 -8.73 -4.72
CA ARG A 127 -14.23 -10.04 -5.18
C ARG A 127 -13.14 -10.94 -5.75
N SER A 128 -12.38 -10.47 -6.74
CA SER A 128 -11.34 -11.28 -7.39
C SER A 128 -10.16 -11.60 -6.47
N SER A 129 -9.83 -10.71 -5.52
CA SER A 129 -8.75 -10.96 -4.56
C SER A 129 -9.17 -12.00 -3.53
N LEU A 130 -10.43 -11.95 -3.07
CA LEU A 130 -10.95 -12.93 -2.10
C LEU A 130 -11.13 -14.30 -2.73
N GLN A 131 -11.62 -14.38 -3.98
CA GLN A 131 -11.67 -15.64 -4.73
C GLN A 131 -10.27 -16.27 -4.83
N HIS A 132 -9.24 -15.48 -5.17
CA HIS A 132 -7.86 -15.97 -5.24
C HIS A 132 -7.36 -16.58 -3.92
N PHE A 133 -7.77 -16.05 -2.77
CA PHE A 133 -7.39 -16.60 -1.45
C PHE A 133 -8.25 -17.79 -1.00
N LEU A 134 -9.49 -17.89 -1.49
CA LEU A 134 -10.33 -19.07 -1.32
C LEU A 134 -9.74 -20.24 -2.12
N ASP A 135 -9.42 -20.01 -3.40
CA ASP A 135 -8.86 -21.01 -4.30
C ASP A 135 -7.49 -21.53 -3.79
N SER A 136 -6.73 -20.69 -3.08
CA SER A 136 -5.45 -21.07 -2.48
C SER A 136 -5.59 -21.79 -1.13
N GLY A 137 -6.80 -21.89 -0.57
CA GLY A 137 -7.04 -22.41 0.78
C GLY A 137 -6.53 -21.51 1.92
N CYS A 138 -6.30 -20.22 1.65
CA CYS A 138 -5.96 -19.25 2.70
C CYS A 138 -7.19 -18.76 3.46
N LEU A 139 -8.33 -18.67 2.76
CA LEU A 139 -9.65 -18.44 3.33
C LEU A 139 -10.46 -19.73 3.28
N CYS A 140 -11.15 -20.05 4.36
CA CYS A 140 -11.98 -21.26 4.49
C CYS A 140 -13.43 -20.99 4.08
N SER A 141 -13.91 -19.76 4.27
CA SER A 141 -15.28 -19.35 3.94
C SER A 141 -15.31 -18.05 3.15
N ALA A 142 -16.26 -17.98 2.21
CA ALA A 142 -16.44 -16.86 1.30
C ALA A 142 -17.47 -15.84 1.83
N PRO A 143 -17.35 -14.56 1.45
CA PRO A 143 -18.40 -13.58 1.71
C PRO A 143 -19.73 -13.90 1.00
N ALA A 144 -20.84 -13.45 1.57
CA ALA A 144 -22.20 -13.79 1.13
C ALA A 144 -22.53 -13.44 -0.33
N GLU A 145 -21.86 -12.49 -0.98
CA GLU A 145 -22.09 -12.17 -2.40
C GLU A 145 -21.39 -13.13 -3.39
N LEU A 146 -20.48 -13.97 -2.90
CA LEU A 146 -19.90 -15.06 -3.70
C LEU A 146 -20.79 -16.32 -3.66
N SER A 147 -21.59 -16.49 -2.62
CA SER A 147 -22.70 -17.45 -2.58
C SER A 147 -23.97 -16.80 -3.15
N ALA A 148 -24.77 -17.53 -3.92
CA ALA A 148 -25.90 -16.92 -4.61
C ALA A 148 -26.97 -16.32 -3.64
N ALA A 149 -27.39 -15.09 -3.95
CA ALA A 149 -28.60 -14.36 -3.55
C ALA A 149 -28.71 -13.73 -2.13
N GLY A 150 -28.78 -12.39 -2.14
CA GLY A 150 -30.01 -11.69 -1.72
C GLY A 150 -30.00 -10.96 -0.38
N THR A 151 -29.17 -11.34 0.58
CA THR A 151 -29.21 -10.72 1.92
C THR A 151 -27.92 -9.96 2.22
N GLN A 152 -28.05 -8.67 2.50
CA GLN A 152 -26.98 -7.81 3.04
C GLN A 152 -26.62 -8.25 4.46
N SER A 153 -26.04 -9.44 4.62
CA SER A 153 -25.49 -9.86 5.90
C SER A 153 -23.99 -9.63 5.89
N ASP A 154 -23.49 -8.97 6.93
CA ASP A 154 -22.07 -9.05 7.27
C ASP A 154 -21.75 -10.52 7.52
N THR A 155 -20.77 -11.06 6.80
CA THR A 155 -20.50 -12.49 6.77
C THR A 155 -19.33 -12.80 7.69
N LEU A 156 -19.47 -13.79 8.57
CA LEU A 156 -18.36 -14.30 9.34
C LEU A 156 -17.44 -15.13 8.42
N MET A 157 -16.17 -14.74 8.37
CA MET A 157 -15.12 -15.40 7.61
C MET A 157 -14.10 -16.06 8.52
N GLU A 158 -13.52 -17.15 8.02
CA GLU A 158 -12.45 -17.89 8.68
C GLU A 158 -11.24 -18.01 7.76
N GLN A 159 -10.04 -17.83 8.32
CA GLN A 159 -8.79 -17.98 7.58
C GLN A 159 -7.93 -19.11 8.14
N GLU A 160 -7.24 -19.81 7.25
CA GLU A 160 -6.34 -20.88 7.60
C GLU A 160 -5.12 -20.35 8.39
N SER A 161 -4.85 -20.94 9.56
CA SER A 161 -3.79 -20.47 10.47
C SER A 161 -2.41 -21.06 10.20
N SER A 162 -2.30 -22.00 9.25
CA SER A 162 -1.05 -22.70 8.93
C SER A 162 0.09 -21.76 8.50
N THR A 163 1.32 -22.25 8.69
CA THR A 163 2.53 -21.60 8.19
C THR A 163 2.54 -21.49 6.67
N SER A 164 1.93 -22.45 5.96
CA SER A 164 1.80 -22.43 4.50
C SER A 164 0.89 -21.29 4.03
N SER A 165 -0.28 -21.12 4.67
CA SER A 165 -1.19 -20.00 4.39
C SER A 165 -0.50 -18.65 4.64
N ARG A 166 0.16 -18.50 5.79
CA ARG A 166 0.94 -17.28 6.10
C ARG A 166 2.02 -16.99 5.06
N ARG A 167 2.76 -18.01 4.62
CA ARG A 167 3.76 -17.87 3.57
C ARG A 167 3.14 -17.40 2.26
N PHE A 168 2.02 -17.99 1.86
CA PHE A 168 1.33 -17.62 0.64
C PHE A 168 0.87 -16.16 0.67
N LEU A 169 0.26 -15.73 1.77
CA LEU A 169 -0.13 -14.32 1.97
C LEU A 169 1.08 -13.37 1.89
N LEU A 170 2.22 -13.74 2.50
CA LEU A 170 3.44 -12.95 2.44
C LEU A 170 3.94 -12.75 0.99
N GLN A 171 3.78 -13.73 0.10
CA GLN A 171 4.23 -13.61 -1.30
C GLN A 171 3.49 -12.52 -2.08
N HIS A 172 2.32 -12.10 -1.61
CA HIS A 172 1.55 -11.02 -2.22
C HIS A 172 1.93 -9.63 -1.70
N LEU A 173 2.73 -9.52 -0.62
CA LEU A 173 3.19 -8.23 -0.15
C LEU A 173 4.25 -7.63 -1.09
N PRO A 174 4.34 -6.30 -1.21
CA PRO A 174 5.41 -5.65 -1.97
C PRO A 174 6.80 -6.07 -1.52
N MET A 175 7.73 -6.23 -2.46
CA MET A 175 9.11 -6.62 -2.15
C MET A 175 9.80 -5.67 -1.18
N SER A 176 9.49 -4.37 -1.23
CA SER A 176 10.00 -3.37 -0.31
C SER A 176 9.55 -3.60 1.15
N VAL A 177 8.36 -4.17 1.34
CA VAL A 177 7.78 -4.54 2.64
C VAL A 177 8.43 -5.84 3.09
N LEU A 178 8.47 -6.86 2.22
CA LEU A 178 9.13 -8.14 2.53
C LEU A 178 10.60 -7.99 2.90
N ALA A 179 11.37 -7.22 2.12
CA ALA A 179 12.78 -6.95 2.40
C ALA A 179 12.98 -6.15 3.70
N SER A 180 12.02 -5.32 4.07
CA SER A 180 12.06 -4.61 5.35
C SER A 180 11.71 -5.55 6.50
N LEU A 181 10.67 -6.39 6.38
CA LEU A 181 10.33 -7.43 7.36
C LEU A 181 11.50 -8.38 7.59
N SER A 182 12.12 -8.88 6.53
CA SER A 182 13.24 -9.82 6.63
C SER A 182 14.42 -9.23 7.40
N ARG A 183 14.75 -7.95 7.18
CA ARG A 183 15.84 -7.27 7.90
C ARG A 183 15.60 -7.09 9.40
N HIS A 184 14.35 -6.96 9.85
CA HIS A 184 14.03 -6.74 11.26
C HIS A 184 13.74 -8.04 12.02
N LEU A 185 13.20 -9.05 11.34
CA LEU A 185 12.69 -10.26 11.97
C LEU A 185 13.61 -11.47 11.81
N LEU A 186 14.47 -11.48 10.79
CA LEU A 186 15.41 -12.59 10.60
C LEU A 186 16.78 -12.16 11.13
N PRO A 187 17.50 -13.07 11.80
CA PRO A 187 18.90 -12.84 12.12
C PRO A 187 19.66 -12.53 10.84
N THR A 188 20.39 -11.42 10.80
CA THR A 188 21.45 -11.27 9.80
C THR A 188 22.44 -12.43 10.01
N PRO A 189 22.79 -13.20 8.96
CA PRO A 189 23.84 -14.18 9.10
C PRO A 189 25.10 -13.45 9.63
N PRO A 190 25.80 -14.01 10.64
CA PRO A 190 26.93 -13.34 11.29
C PRO A 190 28.11 -13.08 10.33
N TYR A 191 28.07 -13.57 9.09
CA TYR A 191 29.07 -13.35 8.06
C TYR A 191 28.41 -13.15 6.69
N LEU A 192 28.16 -11.91 6.32
CA LEU A 192 28.22 -11.51 4.92
C LEU A 192 29.14 -10.28 4.84
N PRO A 193 30.35 -10.39 4.28
CA PRO A 193 31.19 -9.23 4.05
C PRO A 193 30.44 -8.25 3.15
N ARG A 194 30.37 -6.99 3.55
CA ARG A 194 29.93 -5.90 2.67
C ARG A 194 30.82 -5.97 1.42
N SER A 195 30.23 -6.24 0.26
CA SER A 195 30.96 -6.14 -1.01
C SER A 195 31.55 -4.73 -1.13
N PRO A 196 32.87 -4.57 -1.29
CA PRO A 196 33.50 -3.28 -1.51
C PRO A 196 33.35 -2.89 -2.98
N LEU A 197 32.11 -2.64 -3.41
CA LEU A 197 31.80 -2.17 -4.78
C LEU A 197 31.21 -0.75 -4.77
N ALA A 198 31.49 0.02 -3.72
CA ALA A 198 31.05 1.41 -3.58
C ALA A 198 32.21 2.40 -3.35
N SER A 199 33.45 2.01 -3.68
CA SER A 199 34.62 2.87 -3.45
C SER A 199 35.60 2.85 -4.62
N HIS A 200 35.15 3.00 -5.86
CA HIS A 200 35.98 3.52 -6.96
C HIS A 200 35.09 4.07 -8.06
N PHE A 201 34.57 5.28 -7.87
CA PHE A 201 34.21 6.16 -9.00
C PHE A 201 34.47 7.60 -8.57
N ARG A 202 35.72 8.04 -8.75
CA ARG A 202 36.10 9.44 -8.77
C ARG A 202 37.07 9.67 -9.93
N GLU A 203 36.57 10.48 -10.87
CA GLU A 203 37.23 11.40 -11.82
C GLU A 203 38.36 10.89 -12.75
N GLY A 204 38.14 11.13 -14.05
CA GLY A 204 39.15 11.03 -15.11
C GLY A 204 38.57 11.38 -16.48
N SER A 205 38.44 12.67 -16.77
CA SER A 205 38.17 13.21 -18.11
C SER A 205 39.40 13.07 -19.00
N THR A 206 39.24 12.63 -20.26
CA THR A 206 39.88 13.19 -21.49
C THR A 206 39.52 12.35 -22.73
N SER A 207 39.85 12.90 -23.89
CA SER A 207 39.18 12.91 -25.18
C SER A 207 39.56 11.83 -26.21
N HIS A 208 38.63 11.66 -27.17
CA HIS A 208 38.82 11.45 -28.62
C HIS A 208 39.03 10.04 -29.22
N SER A 209 38.07 9.74 -30.13
CA SER A 209 38.21 9.13 -31.46
C SER A 209 37.80 7.66 -31.66
N SER A 210 36.99 7.52 -32.71
CA SER A 210 36.27 6.37 -33.23
C SER A 210 37.11 5.13 -33.54
N LYS A 211 36.52 3.94 -33.34
CA LYS A 211 36.44 2.85 -34.34
C LYS A 211 35.50 1.74 -33.89
N MET A 212 34.76 1.21 -34.87
CA MET A 212 33.75 0.16 -34.80
C MET A 212 34.44 -1.21 -34.91
N CYS A 213 33.98 -2.21 -34.14
CA CYS A 213 33.66 -3.58 -34.60
C CYS A 213 33.34 -4.54 -33.43
N GLU A 214 32.22 -5.23 -33.61
CA GLU A 214 31.90 -6.63 -33.27
C GLU A 214 31.86 -7.14 -31.81
N ASN A 215 30.72 -7.79 -31.53
CA ASN A 215 30.41 -8.60 -30.34
C ASN A 215 31.38 -9.78 -30.16
N PRO A 216 31.54 -10.24 -28.91
CA PRO A 216 30.95 -11.55 -28.61
C PRO A 216 30.11 -11.55 -27.32
N SER A 217 29.02 -12.30 -27.42
CA SER A 217 28.08 -12.71 -26.39
C SER A 217 28.65 -12.85 -24.97
N SER A 218 28.23 -11.95 -24.09
CA SER A 218 28.35 -12.10 -22.63
C SER A 218 27.18 -12.91 -22.07
N PRO A 219 27.39 -13.77 -21.05
CA PRO A 219 26.34 -14.59 -20.48
C PRO A 219 25.34 -13.68 -19.74
N THR A 220 24.08 -13.72 -20.17
CA THR A 220 23.01 -13.00 -19.50
C THR A 220 22.77 -13.67 -18.14
N LEU A 221 23.35 -13.11 -17.08
CA LEU A 221 22.91 -13.34 -15.70
C LEU A 221 21.43 -12.95 -15.65
N LYS A 222 20.54 -13.93 -15.77
CA LYS A 222 19.10 -13.74 -15.63
C LYS A 222 18.85 -13.20 -14.22
N GLN A 223 18.55 -11.91 -14.13
CA GLN A 223 18.04 -11.29 -12.90
C GLN A 223 16.86 -12.16 -12.41
N PRO A 224 16.87 -12.63 -11.16
CA PRO A 224 15.78 -13.45 -10.66
C PRO A 224 14.48 -12.66 -10.74
N SER A 225 13.43 -13.29 -11.28
CA SER A 225 12.11 -12.67 -11.36
C SER A 225 11.67 -12.19 -9.97
N VAL A 226 10.91 -11.10 -9.90
CA VAL A 226 10.39 -10.54 -8.64
C VAL A 226 9.65 -11.61 -7.82
N ALA A 227 8.95 -12.53 -8.48
CA ALA A 227 8.28 -13.68 -7.85
C ALA A 227 9.25 -14.64 -7.14
N THR A 228 10.41 -14.94 -7.76
CA THR A 228 11.48 -15.75 -7.16
C THR A 228 12.02 -15.08 -5.90
N SER A 229 12.13 -13.76 -5.89
CA SER A 229 12.63 -12.98 -4.75
C SER A 229 11.63 -12.90 -3.59
N ALA A 230 10.33 -12.75 -3.90
CA ALA A 230 9.27 -12.78 -2.88
C ALA A 230 9.15 -14.16 -2.23
N ALA A 231 9.27 -15.24 -3.02
CA ALA A 231 9.29 -16.61 -2.52
C ALA A 231 10.50 -16.89 -1.61
N ALA A 232 11.66 -16.30 -1.91
CA ALA A 232 12.89 -16.45 -1.13
C ALA A 232 12.78 -15.79 0.27
N LEU A 233 12.12 -14.64 0.39
CA LEU A 233 11.95 -13.94 1.67
C LEU A 233 10.74 -14.41 2.48
N SER A 234 9.64 -14.80 1.81
CA SER A 234 8.42 -15.27 2.49
C SER A 234 8.62 -16.58 3.26
N ARG A 235 9.46 -17.50 2.75
CA ARG A 235 9.74 -18.79 3.41
C ARG A 235 10.33 -18.61 4.83
N PRO A 236 11.48 -17.95 5.01
CA PRO A 236 12.08 -17.81 6.33
C PRO A 236 11.20 -16.97 7.26
N LEU A 237 10.53 -15.92 6.75
CA LEU A 237 9.61 -15.11 7.55
C LEU A 237 8.44 -15.94 8.12
N ALA A 238 7.87 -16.83 7.32
CA ALA A 238 6.76 -17.67 7.77
C ALA A 238 7.20 -18.74 8.78
N LEU A 239 8.40 -19.30 8.61
CA LEU A 239 8.92 -20.42 9.43
C LEU A 239 9.57 -19.96 10.73
N SER A 240 10.33 -18.86 10.69
CA SER A 240 11.21 -18.46 11.79
C SER A 240 10.60 -17.42 12.72
N THR A 241 9.41 -16.89 12.41
CA THR A 241 8.79 -15.82 13.19
C THR A 241 7.40 -16.21 13.70
N SER A 242 7.14 -15.94 14.98
CA SER A 242 5.80 -16.10 15.54
C SER A 242 4.80 -15.19 14.84
N ARG A 243 3.54 -15.63 14.70
CA ARG A 243 2.47 -14.81 14.09
C ARG A 243 2.40 -13.43 14.76
N LYS A 244 2.40 -13.39 16.09
CA LYS A 244 2.32 -12.15 16.86
C LYS A 244 3.44 -11.15 16.51
N MET A 245 4.68 -11.61 16.42
CA MET A 245 5.82 -10.76 16.05
C MET A 245 5.72 -10.27 14.60
N LEU A 246 5.35 -11.16 13.68
CA LEU A 246 5.17 -10.82 12.27
C LEU A 246 4.07 -9.75 12.10
N CYS A 247 2.92 -9.93 12.73
CA CYS A 247 1.81 -8.98 12.69
C CYS A 247 2.22 -7.61 13.28
N ALA A 248 2.90 -7.61 14.43
CA ALA A 248 3.33 -6.38 15.09
C ALA A 248 4.32 -5.59 14.23
N GLU A 249 5.32 -6.26 13.65
CA GLU A 249 6.29 -5.60 12.78
C GLU A 249 5.66 -5.14 11.45
N LEU A 250 4.79 -5.95 10.84
CA LEU A 250 4.05 -5.55 9.64
C LEU A 250 3.23 -4.28 9.90
N ALA A 251 2.46 -4.25 10.99
CA ALA A 251 1.68 -3.09 11.39
C ALA A 251 2.57 -1.85 11.62
N ALA A 252 3.71 -2.02 12.32
CA ALA A 252 4.65 -0.94 12.59
C ALA A 252 5.28 -0.38 11.30
N GLN A 253 5.63 -1.25 10.34
CA GLN A 253 6.20 -0.83 9.06
C GLN A 253 5.22 -0.06 8.19
N LEU A 254 3.98 -0.55 8.09
CA LEU A 254 2.91 0.15 7.37
C LEU A 254 2.64 1.52 8.01
N ALA A 255 2.54 1.57 9.34
CA ALA A 255 2.33 2.82 10.07
C ALA A 255 3.46 3.83 9.87
N ARG A 256 4.72 3.38 9.86
CA ARG A 256 5.88 4.25 9.61
C ARG A 256 5.87 4.84 8.21
N ARG A 257 5.52 4.05 7.18
CA ARG A 257 5.43 4.53 5.79
C ARG A 257 4.36 5.59 5.63
N VAL A 258 3.16 5.33 6.14
CA VAL A 258 2.04 6.28 6.13
C VAL A 258 2.37 7.55 6.91
N ARG A 259 2.99 7.44 8.10
CA ARG A 259 3.39 8.60 8.90
C ARG A 259 4.35 9.51 8.17
N LEU A 260 5.39 8.95 7.56
CA LEU A 260 6.37 9.72 6.79
C LEU A 260 5.72 10.42 5.58
N ALA A 261 4.84 9.73 4.87
CA ALA A 261 4.12 10.31 3.74
C ALA A 261 3.16 11.44 4.18
N SER A 262 2.37 11.19 5.24
CA SER A 262 1.44 12.16 5.79
C SER A 262 2.13 13.38 6.38
N ALA A 263 3.23 13.21 7.12
CA ALA A 263 4.02 14.32 7.65
C ALA A 263 4.59 15.20 6.54
N ARG A 264 5.15 14.60 5.47
CA ARG A 264 5.63 15.33 4.30
C ARG A 264 4.52 16.14 3.63
N GLN A 265 3.31 15.60 3.57
CA GLN A 265 2.15 16.30 3.01
C GLN A 265 1.64 17.42 3.90
N ALA A 266 1.64 17.22 5.22
CA ALA A 266 1.27 18.27 6.15
C ALA A 266 2.26 19.44 6.05
N ILE A 267 3.57 19.17 5.99
CA ILE A 267 4.62 20.18 5.84
C ILE A 267 4.49 20.90 4.50
N ALA A 268 4.41 20.16 3.39
CA ALA A 268 4.18 20.77 2.07
C ALA A 268 2.91 21.62 2.12
N GLY A 269 1.86 21.08 2.78
CA GLY A 269 0.58 21.68 3.14
C GLY A 269 0.70 23.10 3.66
N VAL A 270 1.43 23.22 4.76
CA VAL A 270 1.69 24.47 5.47
C VAL A 270 2.52 25.42 4.62
N LEU A 271 3.58 24.92 3.97
CA LEU A 271 4.50 25.75 3.18
C LEU A 271 3.79 26.44 2.00
N ALA A 272 2.88 25.77 1.30
CA ALA A 272 2.20 26.39 0.16
C ALA A 272 0.93 27.18 0.52
N ALA A 273 0.27 26.88 1.65
CA ALA A 273 -0.89 27.66 2.10
C ALA A 273 -0.51 28.89 2.94
N GLY A 274 0.69 28.89 3.54
CA GLY A 274 1.10 29.86 4.55
C GLY A 274 0.58 29.50 5.94
N PRO A 275 1.33 29.82 7.02
CA PRO A 275 1.03 29.38 8.38
C PRO A 275 -0.34 29.85 8.90
N ALA A 276 -0.77 31.08 8.56
CA ALA A 276 -2.06 31.62 8.97
C ALA A 276 -3.26 30.87 8.37
N HIS A 277 -3.20 30.51 7.08
CA HIS A 277 -4.27 29.74 6.43
C HIS A 277 -4.28 28.28 6.89
N ALA A 278 -3.12 27.68 7.17
CA ALA A 278 -3.02 26.35 7.74
C ALA A 278 -3.66 26.26 9.13
N MET A 279 -3.38 27.24 10.02
CA MET A 279 -4.02 27.32 11.34
C MET A 279 -5.55 27.46 11.23
N ARG A 280 -6.03 28.30 10.31
CA ARG A 280 -7.48 28.51 10.09
C ARG A 280 -8.18 27.28 9.50
N TYR A 281 -7.48 26.46 8.72
CA TYR A 281 -8.00 25.18 8.23
C TYR A 281 -8.03 24.13 9.35
N LEU A 282 -6.99 24.07 10.18
CA LEU A 282 -6.91 23.17 11.33
C LEU A 282 -8.01 23.48 12.35
N SER A 283 -8.26 24.76 12.65
CA SER A 283 -9.31 25.18 13.58
C SER A 283 -10.72 24.80 13.11
N LYS A 284 -11.02 24.95 11.81
CA LYS A 284 -12.29 24.48 11.23
C LYS A 284 -12.49 22.96 11.34
N LYS A 285 -11.40 22.18 11.19
CA LYS A 285 -11.47 20.72 11.37
C LYS A 285 -11.65 20.33 12.83
N LEU A 286 -10.92 20.96 13.75
CA LEU A 286 -11.05 20.73 15.19
C LEU A 286 -12.47 21.07 15.68
N ALA A 287 -13.02 22.20 15.24
CA ALA A 287 -14.40 22.58 15.55
C ALA A 287 -15.43 21.55 15.03
N LYS A 288 -15.22 21.01 13.82
CA LYS A 288 -16.08 19.97 13.25
C LYS A 288 -15.96 18.62 13.98
N ALA A 289 -14.79 18.30 14.53
CA ALA A 289 -14.59 17.10 15.34
C ALA A 289 -15.29 17.25 16.70
N TRP A 290 -15.17 18.42 17.35
CA TRP A 290 -15.82 18.73 18.63
C TRP A 290 -17.35 18.70 18.55
N MET A 291 -17.95 19.24 17.47
CA MET A 291 -19.41 19.21 17.27
C MET A 291 -20.00 17.82 17.00
N LYS A 292 -19.16 16.78 16.86
CA LYS A 292 -19.59 15.40 16.58
C LYS A 292 -19.27 14.42 17.73
N THR A 293 -18.75 14.93 18.83
CA THR A 293 -18.61 14.26 20.13
C THR A 293 -19.81 14.62 20.99
#